data_AF-A0A6E8W968-F1
#
_entry.id   AF-A0A6E8W968-F1
#
_cell.length_a   1.000
_cell.length_b   1.000
_cell.length_c   1.000
_cell.angle_alpha   90.00
_cell.angle_beta   90.00
_cell.angle_gamma   90.00
#
_symmetry.space_group_name_H-M   'P 1'
#
loop_
_entity.id
_entity.type
_entity.pdbx_description
1 polymer ?
#
loop_
_entity_poly.entity_id
_entity_poly.type
_entity_poly.pdbx_seq_one_letter_code
_entity_poly.pdbx_strand_id
1 'polypeptide(L)'
;MLLIKCSVFMIYPEPNLLLIVSGNLFLVSSRTLVTADANHMYNKTVYGKIDKHLLISPTSIGCVLTVPDSGYIRKRETIYYDPTPLTKWSRLRMDERGHFQLLSDDGAGQYSGALIGP
;
A
#
# COMPACT_ATOMS: atom_id res chain seq x y z
N MET A 1 -13.01 1.96 2.51
CA MET A 1 -12.39 0.63 2.70
C MET A 1 -11.27 0.40 1.69
N LEU A 2 -10.13 -0.13 2.13
CA LEU A 2 -8.97 -0.56 1.34
C LEU A 2 -8.84 -2.10 1.45
N LEU A 3 -8.62 -2.77 0.31
CA LEU A 3 -8.37 -4.22 0.26
C LEU A 3 -6.90 -4.47 -0.06
N ILE A 4 -6.20 -5.14 0.85
CA ILE A 4 -4.82 -5.55 0.72
C ILE A 4 -4.79 -7.02 0.35
N LYS A 5 -4.01 -7.39 -0.66
CA LYS A 5 -3.81 -8.77 -1.09
C LYS A 5 -2.33 -9.11 -0.96
N CYS A 6 -2.01 -10.11 -0.16
CA CYS A 6 -0.68 -10.73 -0.14
C CYS A 6 -0.78 -12.17 -0.62
N SER A 7 -0.03 -12.50 -1.67
CA SER A 7 -0.04 -13.83 -2.29
C SER A 7 1.36 -14.37 -2.43
N VAL A 8 1.49 -15.68 -2.21
CA VAL A 8 2.67 -16.48 -2.56
C VAL A 8 2.23 -17.70 -3.35
N PHE A 9 3.11 -18.15 -4.23
CA PHE A 9 2.83 -19.23 -5.16
C PHE A 9 4.01 -20.19 -5.19
N MET A 10 3.72 -21.47 -5.42
CA MET A 10 4.73 -22.51 -5.57
C MET A 10 5.71 -22.57 -4.38
N ILE A 11 5.19 -22.62 -3.14
CA ILE A 11 6.01 -22.73 -1.93
C ILE A 11 5.77 -24.08 -1.25
N TYR A 12 6.84 -24.72 -0.79
CA TYR A 12 6.79 -25.91 0.05
C TYR A 12 7.81 -25.78 1.20
N PRO A 13 7.49 -26.24 2.43
CA PRO A 13 6.19 -26.70 2.94
C PRO A 13 5.14 -25.56 3.02
N GLU A 14 3.94 -25.81 3.59
CA GLU A 14 2.90 -24.78 3.67
C GLU A 14 3.44 -23.48 4.33
N PRO A 15 3.44 -22.33 3.62
CA PRO A 15 3.99 -21.10 4.17
C PRO A 15 3.06 -20.44 5.18
N ASN A 16 3.64 -19.63 6.05
CA ASN A 16 2.92 -18.68 6.89
C ASN A 16 3.00 -17.28 6.29
N LEU A 17 1.86 -16.59 6.23
CA LEU A 17 1.73 -15.22 5.76
C LEU A 17 1.15 -14.36 6.86
N LEU A 18 1.80 -13.24 7.16
CA LEU A 18 1.35 -12.26 8.14
C LEU A 18 1.25 -10.89 7.47
N LEU A 19 0.08 -10.25 7.59
CA LEU A 19 -0.12 -8.85 7.20
C LEU A 19 0.19 -7.95 8.40
N ILE A 20 0.98 -6.90 8.17
CA ILE A 20 1.42 -5.95 9.19
C ILE A 20 1.06 -4.55 8.69
N VAL A 21 0.47 -3.72 9.54
CA VAL A 21 0.05 -2.36 9.18
C VAL A 21 0.50 -1.40 10.27
N SER A 22 1.31 -0.40 9.91
CA SER A 22 1.92 0.54 10.85
C SER A 22 2.65 -0.13 12.02
N GLY A 23 3.32 -1.26 11.76
CA GLY A 23 4.04 -2.05 12.77
C GLY A 23 3.15 -2.90 13.68
N ASN A 24 1.83 -2.76 13.61
CA ASN A 24 0.88 -3.56 14.36
C ASN A 24 0.45 -4.80 13.57
N LEU A 25 0.41 -5.94 14.24
CA LEU A 25 -0.21 -7.17 13.76
C LEU A 25 -1.73 -6.98 13.83
N PHE A 26 -2.31 -6.33 12.83
CA PHE A 26 -3.76 -6.26 12.77
C PHE A 26 -4.31 -7.64 12.37
N LEU A 27 -5.21 -8.16 13.20
CA LEU A 27 -6.24 -9.10 12.76
C LEU A 27 -7.24 -8.33 11.90
N VAL A 28 -6.75 -7.86 10.75
CA VAL A 28 -7.60 -7.42 9.66
C VAL A 28 -8.55 -8.59 9.38
N SER A 29 -9.85 -8.36 9.14
CA SER A 29 -10.76 -9.45 8.73
C SER A 29 -10.13 -10.19 7.56
N SER A 30 -9.51 -11.34 7.86
CA SER A 30 -8.55 -11.95 6.96
C SER A 30 -9.14 -13.20 6.40
N ARG A 31 -9.38 -13.19 5.09
CA ARG A 31 -9.66 -14.43 4.37
C ARG A 31 -8.34 -14.99 3.91
N THR A 32 -8.04 -16.20 4.35
CA THR A 32 -6.91 -16.96 3.84
C THR A 32 -7.42 -17.96 2.82
N LEU A 33 -6.81 -17.97 1.64
CA LEU A 33 -7.02 -19.00 0.63
C LEU A 33 -5.74 -19.82 0.56
N VAL A 34 -5.87 -21.13 0.73
CA VAL A 34 -4.78 -22.09 0.59
C VAL A 34 -5.21 -23.10 -0.46
N THR A 35 -4.35 -23.32 -1.45
CA THR A 35 -4.52 -24.40 -2.44
C THR A 35 -3.19 -25.10 -2.59
N ALA A 36 -3.18 -26.43 -2.51
CA ALA A 36 -2.03 -27.25 -2.86
C ALA A 36 -2.21 -27.79 -4.28
N ASP A 37 -1.15 -27.76 -5.09
CA ASP A 37 -1.14 -28.42 -6.39
C ASP A 37 -0.82 -29.93 -6.26
N ALA A 38 -0.85 -30.66 -7.37
CA ALA A 38 -0.55 -32.09 -7.41
C ALA A 38 0.89 -32.44 -6.98
N ASN A 39 1.79 -31.45 -6.97
CA ASN A 39 3.19 -31.58 -6.55
C ASN A 39 3.37 -31.19 -5.08
N HIS A 40 2.28 -31.04 -4.32
CA HIS A 40 2.27 -30.57 -2.93
C HIS A 40 2.80 -29.15 -2.72
N MET A 41 2.86 -28.33 -3.77
CA MET A 41 3.26 -26.93 -3.66
C MET A 41 2.06 -26.07 -3.29
N TYR A 42 2.24 -25.18 -2.32
CA TYR A 42 1.18 -24.35 -1.78
C TYR A 42 1.15 -22.98 -2.44
N ASN A 43 -0.06 -22.57 -2.84
CA ASN A 43 -0.39 -21.18 -3.14
C ASN A 43 -1.24 -20.64 -1.99
N LYS A 44 -0.75 -19.59 -1.33
CA LYS A 44 -1.41 -19.00 -0.17
C LYS A 44 -1.65 -17.53 -0.41
N THR A 45 -2.87 -17.08 -0.20
CA THR A 45 -3.25 -15.67 -0.27
C THR A 45 -3.94 -15.23 1.00
N VAL A 46 -3.48 -14.14 1.60
CA VAL A 46 -4.14 -13.46 2.71
C VAL A 46 -4.71 -12.14 2.21
N TYR A 47 -6.00 -11.95 2.42
CA TYR A 47 -6.67 -10.68 2.17
C TYR A 47 -6.82 -9.91 3.47
N GLY A 48 -6.51 -8.62 3.48
CA GLY A 48 -6.80 -7.71 4.59
C GLY A 48 -7.79 -6.63 4.14
N LYS A 49 -8.92 -6.50 4.83
CA LYS A 49 -9.85 -5.39 4.66
C LYS A 49 -9.70 -4.34 5.77
N ILE A 50 -9.23 -3.14 5.43
CA ILE A 50 -9.00 -2.03 6.38
C ILE A 50 -9.94 -0.87 6.04
N ASP A 51 -10.48 -0.21 7.06
CA ASP A 51 -11.20 1.04 6.82
C ASP A 51 -10.21 2.18 6.51
N LYS A 52 -10.51 2.98 5.49
CA LYS A 52 -9.65 4.11 5.09
C LYS A 52 -9.50 5.12 6.23
N HIS A 53 -10.54 5.28 7.06
CA HIS A 53 -10.49 6.17 8.22
C HIS A 53 -9.48 5.74 9.29
N LEU A 54 -9.03 4.49 9.27
CA LEU A 54 -7.99 3.97 10.18
C LEU A 54 -6.57 4.10 9.61
N LEU A 55 -6.43 4.52 8.35
CA LEU A 55 -5.13 4.68 7.69
C LEU A 55 -4.72 6.15 7.76
N ILE A 56 -3.69 6.43 8.54
CA ILE A 56 -3.09 7.77 8.65
C ILE A 56 -1.89 7.85 7.71
N SER A 57 -1.93 8.75 6.74
CA SER A 57 -0.82 8.92 5.80
C SER A 57 0.41 9.55 6.46
N PRO A 58 1.64 9.01 6.23
CA PRO A 58 1.94 7.76 5.54
C PRO A 58 1.73 6.52 6.44
N THR A 59 1.10 5.47 5.92
CA THR A 59 0.94 4.19 6.62
C THR A 59 1.76 3.11 5.93
N SER A 60 2.63 2.42 6.68
CA SER A 60 3.34 1.25 6.16
C SER A 60 2.43 0.02 6.12
N ILE A 61 2.44 -0.71 5.00
CA ILE A 61 1.71 -1.97 4.81
C ILE A 61 2.72 -3.04 4.41
N GLY A 62 2.94 -4.00 5.31
CA GLY A 62 3.86 -5.11 5.14
C GLY A 62 3.14 -6.46 4.98
N CYS A 63 3.77 -7.36 4.23
CA CYS A 63 3.48 -8.78 4.26
C CYS A 63 4.76 -9.57 4.54
N VAL A 64 4.71 -10.44 5.54
CA VAL A 64 5.81 -11.32 5.93
C VAL A 64 5.48 -12.75 5.54
N LEU A 65 6.37 -13.34 4.75
CA LEU A 65 6.40 -14.76 4.42
C LEU A 65 7.40 -15.45 5.35
N THR A 66 6.97 -16.55 5.95
CA THR A 66 7.83 -17.49 6.67
C THR A 66 7.62 -18.88 6.10
N VAL A 67 8.69 -19.54 5.67
CA VAL A 67 8.67 -20.94 5.22
C VAL A 67 9.18 -21.81 6.38
N PRO A 68 8.36 -22.72 6.91
CA PRO A 68 8.79 -23.59 8.00
C PRO A 68 10.00 -24.44 7.60
N ASP A 69 10.77 -24.88 8.59
CA ASP A 69 11.89 -25.82 8.46
C ASP A 69 13.07 -25.38 7.57
N SER A 70 13.00 -24.21 6.95
CA SER A 70 14.05 -23.64 6.10
C SER A 70 14.73 -22.40 6.68
N GLY A 71 14.13 -21.78 7.71
CA GLY A 71 14.54 -20.48 8.22
C GLY A 71 14.32 -19.32 7.23
N TYR A 72 13.69 -19.58 6.08
CA TYR A 72 13.47 -18.55 5.06
C TYR A 72 12.36 -17.60 5.48
N ILE A 73 12.71 -16.32 5.58
CA ILE A 73 11.80 -15.23 5.90
C ILE A 73 11.95 -14.15 4.83
N ARG A 74 10.82 -13.65 4.31
CA ARG A 74 10.81 -12.55 3.34
C ARG A 74 9.73 -11.55 3.68
N LYS A 75 10.11 -10.28 3.78
CA LYS A 75 9.18 -9.15 3.97
C LYS A 75 9.03 -8.37 2.66
N ARG A 76 7.80 -8.05 2.30
CA ARG A 76 7.47 -7.07 1.25
C ARG A 76 6.67 -5.95 1.88
N GLU A 77 7.05 -4.71 1.63
CA GLU A 77 6.42 -3.53 2.24
C GLU A 77 6.07 -2.49 1.18
N THR A 78 4.98 -1.78 1.39
CA THR A 78 4.53 -0.65 0.56
C THR A 78 3.99 0.46 1.47
N ILE A 79 4.02 1.70 1.01
CA ILE A 79 3.56 2.84 1.78
C ILE A 79 2.24 3.32 1.19
N TYR A 80 1.21 3.38 2.03
CA TYR A 80 -0.05 4.02 1.72
C TYR A 80 0.05 5.51 2.01
N TYR A 81 -0.28 6.31 1.01
CA TYR A 81 -0.51 7.75 1.14
C TYR A 81 -1.99 8.04 0.98
N ASP A 82 -2.51 8.97 1.78
CA ASP A 82 -3.88 9.44 1.61
C ASP A 82 -3.96 10.17 0.26
N PRO A 83 -4.85 9.73 -0.64
CA PRO A 83 -5.06 10.41 -1.91
C PRO A 83 -5.77 11.76 -1.76
N THR A 84 -6.16 12.18 -0.54
CA THR A 84 -6.54 13.58 -0.34
C THR A 84 -5.42 14.45 -0.92
N PRO A 85 -5.73 15.29 -1.92
CA PRO A 85 -4.74 16.22 -2.40
C PRO A 85 -4.30 17.02 -1.19
N LEU A 86 -3.01 16.93 -0.84
CA LEU A 86 -2.36 17.90 0.03
C LEU A 86 -2.88 19.24 -0.47
N THR A 87 -3.68 19.89 0.38
CA THR A 87 -4.39 21.14 0.07
C THR A 87 -3.51 21.97 -0.84
N LYS A 88 -3.99 22.19 -2.08
CA LYS A 88 -3.41 23.05 -3.13
C LYS A 88 -2.02 23.51 -2.74
N TRP A 89 -0.95 22.96 -3.34
CA TRP A 89 0.33 23.66 -3.31
C TRP A 89 0.05 25.10 -3.71
N SER A 90 0.00 25.98 -2.72
CA SER A 90 -0.31 27.36 -2.97
C SER A 90 0.95 27.86 -3.62
N ARG A 91 0.89 27.96 -4.95
CA ARG A 91 2.04 28.35 -5.75
C ARG A 91 2.38 29.76 -5.29
N LEU A 92 3.40 29.87 -4.44
CA LEU A 92 3.85 31.14 -3.92
C LEU A 92 4.64 31.80 -5.05
N ARG A 93 4.12 32.89 -5.59
CA ARG A 93 4.88 33.73 -6.51
C ARG A 93 5.47 34.89 -5.72
N MET A 94 6.76 35.12 -5.86
CA MET A 94 7.38 36.35 -5.39
C MET A 94 7.10 37.45 -6.41
N ASP A 95 6.53 38.57 -5.97
CA ASP A 95 6.38 39.75 -6.82
C ASP A 95 7.72 40.49 -6.98
N GLU A 96 7.76 41.46 -7.89
CA GLU A 96 8.97 42.25 -8.18
C GLU A 96 9.45 43.09 -6.99
N ARG A 97 8.65 43.18 -5.91
CA ARG A 97 8.94 43.89 -4.66
C ARG A 97 9.36 42.93 -3.55
N GLY A 98 9.47 41.63 -3.84
CA GLY A 98 9.92 40.60 -2.90
C GLY A 98 8.83 40.03 -2.00
N HIS A 99 7.54 40.33 -2.23
CA HIS A 99 6.45 39.80 -1.42
C HIS A 99 5.92 38.50 -2.01
N PHE A 100 5.63 37.53 -1.15
CA PHE A 100 5.04 36.25 -1.55
C PHE A 100 3.52 36.36 -1.64
N GLN A 101 2.97 36.03 -2.81
CA GLN A 101 1.52 36.02 -3.06
C GLN A 101 1.04 34.58 -3.33
N LEU A 102 -0.08 34.22 -2.71
CA LEU A 102 -0.76 32.93 -2.90
C LEU A 102 -1.55 32.98 -4.21
N LEU A 103 -1.23 32.10 -5.17
CA LEU A 103 -2.07 31.90 -6.35
C LEU A 103 -3.29 31.04 -5.99
N SER A 104 -4.44 31.67 -5.84
CA SER A 104 -5.74 30.98 -5.77
C SER A 104 -6.15 30.59 -7.18
N ASP A 105 -6.08 29.29 -7.48
CA ASP A 105 -6.55 28.76 -8.76
C ASP A 105 -8.09 28.75 -8.78
N ASP A 106 -8.69 29.88 -9.15
CA ASP A 106 -10.12 30.01 -9.42
C ASP A 106 -10.37 29.75 -10.91
N GLY A 107 -10.56 28.47 -11.22
CA GLY A 107 -11.26 28.03 -12.42
C GLY A 107 -10.44 27.86 -13.70
N ALA A 108 -10.08 26.61 -14.01
CA ALA A 108 -10.13 26.09 -15.39
C ALA A 108 -10.10 24.57 -15.35
N GLY A 109 -11.04 23.94 -16.06
CA GLY A 109 -11.15 22.49 -16.10
C GLY A 109 -10.04 21.79 -16.90
N GLN A 110 -10.11 20.46 -16.82
CA GLN A 110 -10.13 19.58 -17.99
C GLN A 110 -8.77 19.12 -18.57
N TYR A 111 -8.56 17.80 -18.43
CA TYR A 111 -7.64 16.89 -19.16
C TYR A 111 -6.12 17.11 -19.03
N SER A 112 -5.39 16.09 -18.56
CA SER A 112 -4.68 15.16 -19.46
C SER A 112 -3.53 14.43 -18.74
N GLY A 113 -3.49 13.10 -18.94
CA GLY A 113 -2.31 12.24 -19.02
C GLY A 113 -1.12 12.48 -18.09
N ALA A 114 -0.96 11.61 -17.09
CA ALA A 114 0.36 11.34 -16.53
C ALA A 114 1.17 10.50 -17.54
N LEU A 115 2.01 11.18 -18.33
CA LEU A 115 3.14 10.58 -19.04
C LEU A 115 4.13 10.06 -17.99
N ILE A 116 4.35 8.76 -18.02
CA ILE A 116 5.44 8.09 -17.31
C ILE A 116 6.68 8.17 -18.21
N GLY A 117 7.79 8.61 -17.63
CA GLY A 117 9.13 8.22 -18.08
C GLY A 117 10.23 9.11 -17.51
N PRO A 118 11.48 8.66 -17.61
CA PRO A 118 12.03 7.36 -17.21
C PRO A 118 12.47 7.33 -15.73
#